data_AF-A0A3B8UYM7-F1
#
_entry.id   AF-A0A3B8UYM7-F1
#
_cell.length_a   1.000
_cell.length_b   1.000
_cell.length_c   1.000
_cell.angle_alpha   90.00
_cell.angle_beta   90.00
_cell.angle_gamma   90.00
#
_symmetry.space_group_name_H-M   'P 1'
#
loop_
_entity.id
_entity.type
_entity.pdbx_description
1 polymer ?
#
loop_
_entity_poly.entity_id
_entity_poly.type
_entity_poly.pdbx_seq_one_letter_code
_entity_poly.pdbx_strand_id
1 'polypeptide(L)'
;GEGRLDWTPGPAIPRPEPGSLEHFLVERYHLYSMCRGRLIRGRVDHPPWDLRSATAHRVDPGLVRAAGIDVEGEPVMHCSDGVRVRGFSPVPAS
;
A
#
# COMPACT_ATOMS: atom_id res chain seq x y z
N GLY A 1 -11.34 4.39 -14.20
CA GLY A 1 -12.36 4.09 -13.18
C GLY A 1 -12.22 5.10 -12.09
N GLU A 2 -13.33 5.57 -11.52
CA GLU A 2 -13.29 6.30 -10.26
C GLU A 2 -13.28 5.27 -9.12
N GLY A 3 -12.65 5.64 -8.00
CA GLY A 3 -12.68 4.85 -6.77
C GLY A 3 -13.05 5.79 -5.63
N ARG A 4 -13.89 5.31 -4.72
CA ARG A 4 -14.31 6.05 -3.52
C ARG A 4 -14.12 5.19 -2.29
N LEU A 5 -13.51 5.78 -1.28
CA LEU A 5 -13.25 5.16 0.01
C LEU A 5 -13.68 6.12 1.11
N ASP A 6 -14.71 5.75 1.86
CA ASP A 6 -15.11 6.45 3.10
C ASP A 6 -14.68 5.57 4.28
N TRP A 7 -13.89 6.10 5.21
CA TRP A 7 -13.26 5.30 6.28
C TRP A 7 -12.93 6.15 7.51
N THR A 8 -12.67 5.48 8.64
CA THR A 8 -12.21 6.11 9.89
C THR A 8 -11.01 5.37 10.50
N PRO A 9 -10.05 6.09 11.10
CA PRO A 9 -8.94 5.46 11.82
C PRO A 9 -9.41 4.87 13.16
N GLY A 10 -8.83 3.74 13.53
CA GLY A 10 -8.97 3.10 14.83
C GLY A 10 -7.74 3.31 15.73
N PRO A 11 -7.58 2.51 16.80
CA PRO A 11 -6.40 2.54 17.66
C PRO A 11 -5.13 2.05 16.95
N ALA A 12 -3.97 2.38 17.53
CA ALA A 12 -2.70 1.79 17.14
C ALA A 12 -2.73 0.26 17.30
N ILE A 13 -2.10 -0.45 16.37
CA ILE A 13 -1.95 -1.90 16.42
C ILE A 13 -0.49 -2.26 16.71
N PRO A 14 -0.21 -3.49 17.20
CA PRO A 14 1.15 -3.99 17.31
C PRO A 14 1.89 -3.94 15.97
N ARG A 15 3.21 -3.83 16.04
CA ARG A 15 4.05 -3.91 14.84
C ARG A 15 3.82 -5.25 14.14
N PRO A 16 3.66 -5.25 12.81
CA PRO A 16 3.58 -6.50 12.05
C PRO A 16 4.82 -7.36 12.21
N GLU A 17 4.61 -8.64 12.53
CA GLU A 17 5.69 -9.61 12.64
C GLU A 17 6.15 -10.07 11.25
N PRO A 18 7.46 -10.30 11.03
CA PRO A 18 7.95 -10.88 9.78
C PRO A 18 7.21 -12.17 9.41
N GLY A 19 6.65 -12.18 8.19
CA GLY A 19 5.84 -13.29 7.69
C GLY A 19 4.33 -13.14 7.88
N SER A 20 3.86 -12.11 8.61
CA SER A 20 2.44 -11.76 8.64
C SER A 20 2.00 -11.11 7.33
N LEU A 21 0.68 -11.11 7.08
CA LEU A 21 0.10 -10.42 5.93
C LEU A 21 0.35 -8.91 5.99
N GLU A 22 0.18 -8.31 7.17
CA GLU A 22 0.40 -6.88 7.39
C GLU A 22 1.84 -6.49 7.10
N HIS A 23 2.80 -7.32 7.53
CA HIS A 23 4.21 -7.11 7.24
C HIS A 23 4.46 -7.16 5.73
N PHE A 24 3.89 -8.16 5.02
CA PHE A 24 3.97 -8.24 3.56
C PHE A 24 3.39 -7.01 2.85
N LEU A 25 2.30 -6.44 3.37
CA LEU A 25 1.62 -5.30 2.75
C LEU A 25 2.42 -3.99 2.89
N VAL A 26 3.08 -3.75 4.04
CA VAL A 26 3.67 -2.44 4.35
C VAL A 26 5.19 -2.38 4.30
N GLU A 27 5.90 -3.49 4.51
CA GLU A 27 7.37 -3.54 4.54
C GLU A 27 7.93 -3.76 3.12
N ARG A 28 7.57 -2.87 2.20
CA ARG A 28 7.95 -2.92 0.77
C ARG A 28 9.02 -1.88 0.45
N TYR A 29 10.26 -2.33 0.39
CA TYR A 29 11.44 -1.49 0.16
C TYR A 29 11.74 -1.17 -1.32
N HIS A 30 10.77 -1.39 -2.21
CA HIS A 30 10.85 -0.98 -3.61
C HIS A 30 9.53 -0.38 -4.10
N LEU A 31 9.65 0.72 -4.82
CA LEU A 31 8.57 1.30 -5.63
C LEU A 31 8.77 0.93 -7.10
N TYR A 32 7.68 0.89 -7.85
CA TYR A 32 7.67 0.64 -9.29
C TYR A 32 6.91 1.76 -9.99
N SER A 33 7.40 2.15 -11.16
CA SER A 33 6.77 3.17 -11.98
C SER A 33 7.09 2.95 -13.45
N MET A 34 6.42 3.70 -14.33
CA MET A 34 6.70 3.75 -15.76
C MET A 34 7.39 5.07 -16.09
N CYS A 35 8.55 4.99 -16.74
CA CYS A 35 9.27 6.15 -17.25
C CYS A 35 9.62 5.94 -18.73
N ARG A 36 9.13 6.83 -19.61
CA ARG A 36 9.35 6.75 -21.06
C ARG A 36 9.02 5.37 -21.65
N GLY A 37 7.90 4.78 -21.24
CA GLY A 37 7.45 3.47 -21.71
C GLY A 37 8.22 2.27 -21.15
N ARG A 38 9.14 2.47 -20.19
CA ARG A 38 9.91 1.40 -19.55
C ARG A 38 9.52 1.27 -18.08
N LEU A 39 9.40 0.03 -17.62
CA LEU A 39 9.23 -0.26 -16.20
C LEU A 39 10.53 0.04 -15.47
N ILE A 40 10.44 0.82 -14.40
CA ILE A 40 11.55 1.17 -13.52
C ILE A 40 11.23 0.76 -12.09
N ARG A 41 12.28 0.45 -11.33
CA ARG A 41 12.22 0.10 -9.92
C ARG A 41 13.17 1.00 -9.14
N GLY A 42 12.68 1.61 -8.07
CA GLY A 42 13.47 2.40 -7.14
C GLY A 42 13.52 1.73 -5.78
N ARG A 43 14.70 1.65 -5.17
CA ARG A 43 14.81 1.28 -3.76
C ARG A 43 14.26 2.43 -2.92
N VAL A 44 13.56 2.08 -1.85
CA VAL A 44 13.18 3.01 -0.80
C VAL A 44 13.62 2.44 0.53
N ASP A 45 14.07 3.32 1.43
CA ASP A 45 14.30 2.98 2.83
C ASP A 45 13.34 3.80 3.68
N HIS A 46 12.56 3.13 4.52
CA HIS A 46 11.70 3.74 5.51
C HIS A 46 11.88 3.04 6.87
N PRO A 47 11.64 3.72 8.00
CA PRO A 47 11.48 3.01 9.27
C PRO A 47 10.24 2.12 9.21
N PRO A 48 10.12 1.12 10.10
CA PRO A 48 8.89 0.34 10.21
C PRO A 48 7.67 1.24 10.44
N TRP A 49 6.54 0.86 9.87
CA TRP A 49 5.32 1.67 9.92
C TRP A 49 4.65 1.60 11.30
N ASP A 50 4.29 2.76 11.85
CA ASP A 50 3.38 2.85 12.99
C ASP A 50 1.94 2.76 12.45
N LEU A 51 1.39 1.54 12.52
CA LEU A 51 0.08 1.24 11.97
C LEU A 51 -1.04 1.41 13.01
N ARG A 52 -2.21 1.77 12.50
CA ARG A 52 -3.49 1.80 13.20
C ARG A 52 -4.49 0.95 12.43
N SER A 53 -5.45 0.36 13.14
CA SER A 53 -6.59 -0.26 12.46
C SER A 53 -7.38 0.82 11.71
N ALA A 54 -8.15 0.42 10.71
CA ALA A 54 -9.06 1.30 10.00
C ALA A 54 -10.37 0.58 9.68
N THR A 55 -11.47 1.32 9.72
CA THR A 55 -12.81 0.79 9.42
C THR A 55 -13.31 1.43 8.15
N ALA A 56 -13.69 0.60 7.17
CA ALA A 56 -14.33 1.08 5.96
C ALA A 56 -15.83 1.27 6.22
N HIS A 57 -16.38 2.39 5.76
CA HIS A 57 -17.82 2.61 5.69
C HIS A 57 -18.34 2.40 4.26
N ARG A 58 -17.47 2.66 3.27
CA ARG A 58 -17.75 2.43 1.86
C ARG A 58 -16.46 2.16 1.12
N VAL A 59 -16.47 1.10 0.30
CA VAL A 59 -15.40 0.79 -0.65
C VAL A 59 -16.01 0.62 -2.03
N ASP A 60 -15.53 1.43 -2.99
CA ASP A 60 -15.81 1.23 -4.40
C ASP A 60 -14.59 0.59 -5.09
N PRO A 61 -14.66 -0.68 -5.53
CA PRO A 61 -13.56 -1.38 -6.19
C PRO A 61 -13.36 -0.93 -7.65
N GLY A 62 -14.02 0.12 -8.12
CA GLY A 62 -13.98 0.59 -9.51
C GLY A 62 -12.58 0.80 -10.09
N LEU A 63 -11.59 1.21 -9.29
CA LEU A 63 -10.18 1.30 -9.72
C LEU A 63 -9.57 -0.08 -10.01
N VAL A 64 -9.83 -1.05 -9.15
CA VAL A 64 -9.31 -2.42 -9.27
C VAL A 64 -9.99 -3.14 -10.44
N ARG A 65 -11.31 -3.01 -10.56
CA ARG A 65 -12.08 -3.53 -11.70
C ARG A 65 -11.65 -2.91 -13.03
N ALA A 66 -11.35 -1.60 -13.05
CA ALA A 66 -10.84 -0.94 -14.25
C ALA A 66 -9.45 -1.47 -14.67
N ALA A 67 -8.70 -2.10 -13.76
CA ALA A 67 -7.46 -2.81 -14.07
C ALA A 67 -7.70 -4.27 -14.52
N GLY A 68 -8.96 -4.70 -14.67
CA GLY A 68 -9.32 -6.07 -15.05
C GLY A 68 -9.19 -7.09 -13.91
N ILE A 69 -9.24 -6.63 -12.66
CA ILE A 69 -9.10 -7.48 -11.47
C ILE A 69 -10.45 -7.53 -10.75
N ASP A 70 -10.95 -8.75 -10.56
CA ASP A 70 -12.11 -9.01 -9.71
C ASP A 70 -11.65 -9.31 -8.28
N VAL A 71 -12.39 -8.77 -7.30
CA VAL A 71 -12.07 -8.90 -5.87
C VAL A 71 -13.30 -9.37 -5.10
N GLU A 72 -13.06 -10.19 -4.08
CA GLU A 72 -14.07 -10.78 -3.21
C GLU A 72 -13.63 -10.67 -1.74
N GLY A 73 -14.61 -10.73 -0.83
CA GLY A 73 -14.38 -10.67 0.61
C GLY A 73 -14.34 -9.26 1.19
N GLU A 74 -14.18 -9.21 2.51
CA GLU A 74 -14.08 -7.94 3.25
C GLU A 74 -12.67 -7.34 3.08
N PRO A 75 -12.53 -6.03 2.84
CA PRO A 75 -11.23 -5.37 2.75
C PRO A 75 -10.41 -5.50 4.04
N VAL A 76 -9.12 -5.78 3.88
CA VAL A 76 -8.13 -5.62 4.95
C VAL A 76 -7.69 -4.16 4.97
N MET A 77 -7.83 -3.50 6.12
CA MET A 77 -7.66 -2.05 6.26
C MET A 77 -6.72 -1.68 7.39
N HIS A 78 -5.67 -0.94 7.04
CA HIS A 78 -4.72 -0.33 7.97
C HIS A 78 -4.44 1.10 7.54
N CYS A 79 -4.18 1.99 8.50
CA CYS A 79 -3.78 3.35 8.21
C CYS A 79 -2.55 3.74 9.03
N SER A 80 -1.87 4.80 8.61
CA SER A 80 -0.73 5.38 9.32
C SER A 80 -0.70 6.88 9.05
N ASP A 81 -0.19 7.63 10.02
CA ASP A 81 0.08 9.07 9.86
C ASP A 81 1.27 9.34 8.91
N GLY A 82 1.97 8.29 8.48
CA GLY A 82 3.04 8.33 7.49
C GLY A 82 4.42 8.21 8.11
N VAL A 83 5.39 7.88 7.26
CA VAL A 83 6.80 7.76 7.64
C VAL A 83 7.66 8.59 6.69
N ARG A 84 8.85 9.01 7.16
CA ARG A 84 9.84 9.63 6.29
C ARG A 84 10.51 8.55 5.44
N VAL A 85 10.39 8.70 4.12
CA VAL A 85 10.97 7.79 3.13
C VAL A 85 12.22 8.40 2.52
N ARG A 86 13.29 7.61 2.40
CA ARG A 86 14.44 7.93 1.55
C ARG A 86 14.31 7.17 0.23
N GLY A 87 14.23 7.89 -0.87
CA GLY A 87 14.21 7.34 -2.23
C GLY A 87 15.59 7.37 -2.86
N PHE A 88 15.95 6.30 -3.57
CA PHE A 88 17.17 6.21 -4.35
C PHE A 88 16.86 6.31 -5.85
N SER A 89 17.87 6.66 -6.67
CA SER A 89 17.72 6.72 -8.12
C SER A 89 17.16 5.40 -8.68
N PRO A 90 16.05 5.43 -9.42
CA PRO A 90 15.45 4.22 -9.97
C PRO A 90 16.29 3.65 -11.12
N VAL A 91 16.24 2.33 -11.27
CA VAL A 91 16.90 1.56 -12.33
C VAL A 91 15.85 0.85 -13.19
N PRO A 92 16.19 0.37 -14.40
CA PRO A 92 15.31 -0.53 -15.14
C PRO A 92 14.86 -1.71 -14.28
N ALA A 93 13.57 -2.04 -14.34
CA ALA A 93 13.01 -3.23 -13.71
C ALA A 93 13.19 -4.43 -14.66
N SER A 94 14.43 -4.86 -14.86
CA SER A 94 14.77 -6.11 -15.53
C SER A 94 14.81 -7.26 -14.54
#